data_AF-A0A530AYJ9-F1
#
_entry.id   AF-A0A530AYJ9-F1
#
_cell.length_a   1.000
_cell.length_b   1.000
_cell.length_c   1.000
_cell.angle_alpha   90.00
_cell.angle_beta   90.00
_cell.angle_gamma   90.00
#
_symmetry.space_group_name_H-M   'P 1'
#
loop_
_entity.id
_entity.type
_entity.pdbx_description
1 polymer ?
#
loop_
_entity_poly.entity_id
_entity_poly.type
_entity_poly.pdbx_seq_one_letter_code
_entity_poly.pdbx_strand_id
1 'polypeptide(L)'
;VHYYTHGAIGSYIVRQPMVLGHEASGTIVEVGANVTSLKVGDRVCMEPGVPNLASRATKLGIYNVDPDVRFWATPPVHGVLAPYAVHPAAFTYRLPDNVSFAEGAMVEPFAIGMQAAARARIVPGQYPGIVPVNIGEQSLVDAVASATDNWGADIVFEASGSPKAFANLFDIVRPGGAVVLVGLPVETVELNVPAAISKEVRIETVFRYANIFDRALQLIASGKVDLKPLITGTYDFSESIKAFERAAQGKPQDVKLQILLTGEKG
;
A
#
# COMPACT_ATOMS: atom_id res chain seq x y z
N VAL A 1 11.03 -0.31 4.33
CA VAL A 1 11.94 0.03 5.45
C VAL A 1 12.22 -1.18 6.35
N HIS A 2 11.23 -2.01 6.72
CA HIS A 2 11.42 -3.15 7.63
C HIS A 2 12.62 -4.07 7.32
N TYR A 3 12.83 -4.47 6.06
CA TYR A 3 13.98 -5.30 5.69
C TYR A 3 15.33 -4.59 5.84
N TYR A 4 15.36 -3.26 5.65
CA TYR A 4 16.58 -2.46 5.84
C TYR A 4 16.94 -2.33 7.32
N THR A 5 15.95 -2.13 8.19
CA THR A 5 16.18 -1.90 9.63
C THR A 5 16.23 -3.19 10.47
N HIS A 6 15.45 -4.21 10.12
CA HIS A 6 15.27 -5.42 10.94
C HIS A 6 15.60 -6.71 10.20
N GLY A 7 15.82 -6.68 8.88
CA GLY A 7 16.04 -7.89 8.09
C GLY A 7 14.83 -8.83 7.97
N ALA A 8 13.65 -8.45 8.48
CA ALA A 8 12.45 -9.27 8.46
C ALA A 8 11.15 -8.45 8.55
N ILE A 9 10.03 -9.07 8.16
CA ILE A 9 8.65 -8.63 8.44
C ILE A 9 7.75 -9.86 8.57
N GLY A 10 7.08 -10.03 9.72
CA GLY A 10 6.32 -11.25 10.01
C GLY A 10 7.16 -12.52 9.83
N SER A 11 6.66 -13.47 9.04
CA SER A 11 7.36 -14.74 8.72
C SER A 11 8.46 -14.62 7.66
N TYR A 12 8.63 -13.45 7.02
CA TYR A 12 9.57 -13.27 5.93
C TYR A 12 10.91 -12.75 6.44
N ILE A 13 11.94 -13.60 6.42
CA ILE A 13 13.28 -13.31 6.94
C ILE A 13 14.29 -13.29 5.79
N VAL A 14 15.10 -12.23 5.70
CA VAL A 14 16.20 -12.13 4.73
C VAL A 14 17.34 -13.06 5.17
N ARG A 15 17.55 -14.15 4.42
CA ARG A 15 18.63 -15.13 4.71
C ARG A 15 19.81 -15.04 3.74
N GLN A 16 19.66 -14.30 2.63
CA GLN A 16 20.64 -14.13 1.56
C GLN A 16 20.54 -12.68 1.04
N PRO A 17 21.57 -12.15 0.35
CA PRO A 17 21.50 -10.83 -0.26
C PRO A 17 20.25 -10.66 -1.13
N MET A 18 19.55 -9.54 -0.99
CA MET A 18 18.29 -9.28 -1.68
C MET A 18 18.20 -7.83 -2.15
N VAL A 19 17.88 -7.61 -3.42
CA VAL A 19 17.52 -6.30 -3.96
C VAL A 19 16.20 -5.83 -3.32
N LEU A 20 16.11 -4.56 -2.91
CA LEU A 20 14.91 -3.96 -2.31
C LEU A 20 13.98 -3.34 -3.37
N GLY A 21 12.90 -2.71 -2.93
CA GLY A 21 11.95 -1.96 -3.77
C GLY A 21 10.85 -2.82 -4.38
N HIS A 22 9.61 -2.32 -4.36
CA HIS A 22 8.44 -2.94 -5.00
C HIS A 22 7.43 -1.93 -5.55
N GLU A 23 7.62 -0.63 -5.29
CA GLU A 23 6.80 0.46 -5.79
C GLU A 23 7.59 1.17 -6.88
N ALA A 24 7.29 0.91 -8.15
CA ALA A 24 8.13 1.40 -9.25
C ALA A 24 7.38 1.67 -10.54
N SER A 25 8.02 2.52 -11.34
CA SER A 25 7.66 2.83 -12.72
C SER A 25 8.93 2.98 -13.55
N GLY A 26 8.83 2.89 -14.87
CA GLY A 26 9.98 2.99 -15.76
C GLY A 26 9.61 2.83 -17.24
N THR A 27 10.63 2.76 -18.09
CA THR A 27 10.46 2.65 -19.54
C THR A 27 10.78 1.24 -20.00
N ILE A 28 9.96 0.68 -20.89
CA ILE A 28 10.25 -0.60 -21.52
C ILE A 28 11.45 -0.47 -22.46
N VAL A 29 12.51 -1.23 -22.22
CA VAL A 29 13.69 -1.29 -23.08
C VAL A 29 13.73 -2.52 -23.99
N GLU A 30 13.00 -3.59 -23.61
CA GLU A 30 12.89 -4.83 -24.38
C GLU A 30 11.53 -5.50 -24.09
N VAL A 31 10.98 -6.23 -25.07
CA VAL A 31 9.77 -7.04 -24.90
C VAL A 31 10.01 -8.47 -25.36
N GLY A 32 9.40 -9.44 -24.65
CA GLY A 32 9.45 -10.84 -25.07
C GLY A 32 8.68 -11.07 -26.37
N ALA A 33 9.07 -12.10 -27.13
CA ALA A 33 8.54 -12.37 -28.47
C ALA A 33 7.00 -12.51 -28.57
N ASN A 34 6.34 -12.91 -27.49
CA ASN A 34 4.88 -13.08 -27.44
C ASN A 34 4.12 -11.87 -26.86
N VAL A 35 4.82 -10.79 -26.49
CA VAL A 35 4.19 -9.59 -25.95
C VAL A 35 3.69 -8.71 -27.09
N THR A 36 2.38 -8.49 -27.13
CA THR A 36 1.71 -7.67 -28.17
C THR A 36 1.04 -6.41 -27.61
N SER A 37 0.80 -6.36 -26.30
CA SER A 37 0.10 -5.24 -25.62
C SER A 37 1.00 -4.04 -25.31
N LEU A 38 2.32 -4.28 -25.25
CA LEU A 38 3.33 -3.31 -24.83
C LEU A 38 4.48 -3.28 -25.84
N LYS A 39 5.19 -2.16 -25.93
CA LYS A 39 6.34 -1.99 -26.83
C LYS A 39 7.47 -1.21 -26.17
N VAL A 40 8.68 -1.34 -26.73
CA VAL A 40 9.84 -0.53 -26.33
C VAL A 40 9.49 0.96 -26.41
N GLY A 41 9.90 1.71 -25.39
CA GLY A 41 9.60 3.13 -25.22
C GLY A 41 8.30 3.42 -24.46
N ASP A 42 7.42 2.43 -24.23
CA ASP A 42 6.26 2.65 -23.37
C ASP A 42 6.71 2.97 -21.94
N ARG A 43 6.10 4.02 -21.35
CA ARG A 43 6.20 4.30 -19.92
C ARG A 43 5.22 3.41 -19.18
N VAL A 44 5.65 2.78 -18.10
CA VAL A 44 4.85 1.79 -17.36
C VAL A 44 5.01 1.91 -15.85
N CYS A 45 4.01 1.44 -15.11
CA CYS A 45 4.17 0.98 -13.73
C CYS A 45 3.87 -0.52 -13.66
N MET A 46 4.36 -1.18 -12.62
CA MET A 46 4.26 -2.63 -12.48
C MET A 46 3.60 -3.02 -11.17
N GLU A 47 2.72 -4.01 -11.23
CA GLU A 47 2.14 -4.64 -10.06
C GLU A 47 3.14 -5.66 -9.50
N PRO A 48 3.71 -5.45 -8.30
CA PRO A 48 4.84 -6.24 -7.81
C PRO A 48 4.54 -7.72 -7.53
N GLY A 49 3.26 -8.08 -7.38
CA GLY A 49 2.82 -9.43 -7.05
C GLY A 49 2.46 -10.24 -8.29
N VAL A 50 3.27 -11.26 -8.60
CA VAL A 50 2.99 -12.22 -9.67
C VAL A 50 2.46 -13.53 -9.06
N PRO A 51 1.17 -13.82 -9.18
CA PRO A 51 0.56 -15.04 -8.66
C PRO A 51 0.86 -16.26 -9.55
N ASN A 52 0.56 -17.45 -9.04
CA ASN A 52 0.41 -18.63 -9.85
C ASN A 52 -0.93 -18.55 -10.61
N LEU A 53 -0.86 -18.34 -11.93
CA LEU A 53 -2.05 -18.15 -12.76
C LEU A 53 -2.99 -19.37 -12.80
N ALA A 54 -2.51 -20.56 -12.42
CA ALA A 54 -3.31 -21.77 -12.35
C ALA A 54 -3.97 -21.99 -10.97
N SER A 55 -3.60 -21.20 -9.96
CA SER A 55 -4.07 -21.38 -8.58
C SER A 55 -5.58 -21.13 -8.44
N ARG A 56 -6.17 -21.72 -7.39
CA ARG A 56 -7.59 -21.48 -7.07
C ARG A 56 -7.85 -20.01 -6.75
N ALA A 57 -6.93 -19.36 -6.03
CA ALA A 57 -7.05 -17.95 -5.68
C ALA A 57 -7.14 -17.07 -6.93
N THR A 58 -6.25 -17.31 -7.91
CA THR A 58 -6.29 -16.60 -9.19
C THR A 58 -7.57 -16.84 -9.96
N LYS A 59 -8.03 -18.09 -10.06
CA LYS A 59 -9.30 -18.43 -10.74
C LYS A 59 -10.53 -17.82 -10.09
N LEU A 60 -10.47 -17.51 -8.79
CA LEU A 60 -11.52 -16.81 -8.05
C LEU A 60 -11.40 -15.28 -8.11
N GLY A 61 -10.38 -14.75 -8.79
CA GLY A 61 -10.13 -13.31 -8.87
C GLY A 61 -9.53 -12.70 -7.61
N ILE A 62 -9.04 -13.51 -6.66
CA ILE A 62 -8.43 -13.08 -5.39
C ILE A 62 -6.94 -13.46 -5.37
N TYR A 63 -6.24 -13.22 -6.47
CA TYR A 63 -4.84 -13.64 -6.66
C TYR A 63 -3.85 -13.03 -5.64
N ASN A 64 -4.26 -11.98 -4.93
CA ASN A 64 -3.47 -11.37 -3.85
C ASN A 64 -3.23 -12.31 -2.66
N VAL A 65 -4.10 -13.31 -2.46
CA VAL A 65 -3.95 -14.34 -1.42
C VAL A 65 -3.47 -15.69 -1.99
N ASP A 66 -2.91 -15.68 -3.19
CA ASP A 66 -2.26 -16.87 -3.74
C ASP A 66 -1.04 -17.26 -2.87
N PRO A 67 -0.97 -18.47 -2.31
CA PRO A 67 0.17 -18.90 -1.49
C PRO A 67 1.49 -18.94 -2.26
N ASP A 68 1.45 -19.09 -3.59
CA ASP A 68 2.62 -19.15 -4.45
C ASP A 68 3.02 -17.78 -5.03
N VAL A 69 2.40 -16.69 -4.56
CA VAL A 69 2.67 -15.34 -5.08
C VAL A 69 4.15 -14.97 -4.92
N ARG A 70 4.78 -14.59 -6.03
CA ARG A 70 6.10 -13.99 -6.05
C ARG A 70 5.94 -12.49 -5.98
N PHE A 71 6.35 -11.89 -4.87
CA PHE A 71 6.18 -10.45 -4.64
C PHE A 71 7.55 -9.77 -4.49
N TRP A 72 7.79 -8.72 -5.26
CA TRP A 72 9.06 -7.99 -5.21
C TRP A 72 9.46 -7.57 -3.79
N ALA A 73 10.74 -7.70 -3.48
CA ALA A 73 11.33 -7.43 -2.17
C ALA A 73 10.67 -8.17 -1.00
N THR A 74 9.97 -9.30 -1.25
CA THR A 74 9.56 -10.26 -0.22
C THR A 74 10.45 -11.49 -0.35
N PRO A 75 11.32 -11.81 0.64
CA PRO A 75 12.23 -12.95 0.55
C PRO A 75 11.52 -14.26 0.16
N PRO A 76 12.08 -15.03 -0.79
CA PRO A 76 13.41 -14.89 -1.43
C PRO A 76 13.42 -14.03 -2.71
N VAL A 77 12.33 -13.34 -3.04
CA VAL A 77 12.17 -12.64 -4.31
C VAL A 77 12.86 -11.28 -4.27
N HIS A 78 13.81 -11.07 -5.19
CA HIS A 78 14.42 -9.76 -5.41
C HIS A 78 13.39 -8.68 -5.76
N GLY A 79 13.64 -7.46 -5.29
CA GLY A 79 12.88 -6.27 -5.65
C GLY A 79 13.32 -5.63 -6.96
N VAL A 80 12.88 -4.39 -7.16
CA VAL A 80 13.02 -3.62 -8.40
C VAL A 80 13.90 -2.37 -8.26
N LEU A 81 14.54 -2.15 -7.10
CA LEU A 81 15.51 -1.06 -6.93
C LEU A 81 16.84 -1.39 -7.61
N ALA A 82 16.82 -1.53 -8.93
CA ALA A 82 17.93 -1.88 -9.81
C ALA A 82 17.70 -1.28 -11.21
N PRO A 83 18.76 -0.98 -12.00
CA PRO A 83 18.62 -0.30 -13.29
C PRO A 83 17.71 -1.00 -14.31
N TYR A 84 17.57 -2.33 -14.19
CA TYR A 84 16.71 -3.14 -15.03
C TYR A 84 15.99 -4.19 -14.19
N ALA A 85 14.75 -4.48 -14.57
CA ALA A 85 13.98 -5.60 -14.04
C ALA A 85 13.13 -6.23 -15.15
N VAL A 86 12.98 -7.55 -15.10
CA VAL A 86 12.08 -8.31 -15.97
C VAL A 86 10.78 -8.56 -15.22
N HIS A 87 9.66 -8.23 -15.84
CA HIS A 87 8.33 -8.39 -15.25
C HIS A 87 7.32 -8.88 -16.30
N PRO A 88 6.35 -9.74 -15.95
CA PRO A 88 5.36 -10.22 -16.92
C PRO A 88 4.49 -9.08 -17.46
N ALA A 89 4.28 -9.04 -18.78
CA ALA A 89 3.46 -8.01 -19.43
C ALA A 89 2.02 -7.92 -18.88
N ALA A 90 1.48 -9.02 -18.35
CA ALA A 90 0.14 -9.06 -17.76
C ALA A 90 0.01 -8.26 -16.44
N PHE A 91 1.13 -7.93 -15.78
CA PHE A 91 1.19 -7.15 -14.54
C PHE A 91 1.95 -5.84 -14.74
N THR A 92 2.10 -5.42 -16.01
CA THR A 92 2.76 -4.18 -16.40
C THR A 92 1.76 -3.28 -17.12
N TYR A 93 1.57 -2.07 -16.62
CA TYR A 93 0.49 -1.18 -17.02
C TYR A 93 1.07 0.09 -17.64
N ARG A 94 0.64 0.43 -18.86
CA ARG A 94 1.08 1.64 -19.55
C ARG A 94 0.59 2.88 -18.80
N LEU A 95 1.49 3.82 -18.53
CA LEU A 95 1.14 5.12 -17.97
C LEU A 95 0.51 6.00 -19.06
N PRO A 96 -0.66 6.60 -18.81
CA PRO A 96 -1.19 7.66 -19.67
C PRO A 96 -0.22 8.85 -19.75
N ASP A 97 -0.26 9.60 -20.86
CA ASP A 97 0.72 10.66 -21.16
C ASP A 97 0.82 11.73 -20.06
N ASN A 98 -0.29 12.02 -19.38
CA ASN A 98 -0.38 12.99 -18.29
C ASN A 98 -0.04 12.45 -16.89
N VAL A 99 0.34 11.17 -16.77
CA VAL A 99 0.78 10.56 -15.51
C VAL A 99 2.30 10.44 -15.50
N SER A 100 2.95 11.10 -14.54
CA SER A 100 4.40 11.08 -14.37
C SER A 100 4.91 9.71 -13.89
N PHE A 101 6.23 9.46 -14.00
CA PHE A 101 6.85 8.29 -13.38
C PHE A 101 6.67 8.30 -11.86
N ALA A 102 6.83 9.47 -11.24
CA ALA A 102 6.65 9.66 -9.82
C ALA A 102 5.24 9.21 -9.36
N GLU A 103 4.20 9.59 -10.11
CA GLU A 103 2.82 9.10 -9.88
C GLU A 103 2.65 7.61 -10.20
N GLY A 104 3.29 7.12 -11.27
CA GLY A 104 3.28 5.70 -11.63
C GLY A 104 3.81 4.81 -10.51
N ALA A 105 4.87 5.24 -9.82
CA ALA A 105 5.40 4.53 -8.65
C ALA A 105 4.45 4.58 -7.44
N MET A 106 3.59 5.61 -7.36
CA MET A 106 2.57 5.76 -6.31
C MET A 106 1.31 4.91 -6.55
N VAL A 107 1.16 4.28 -7.72
CA VAL A 107 0.01 3.39 -8.01
C VAL A 107 -0.04 2.22 -7.04
N GLU A 108 1.11 1.64 -6.69
CA GLU A 108 1.23 0.53 -5.76
C GLU A 108 0.64 0.86 -4.36
N PRO A 109 1.13 1.91 -3.64
CA PRO A 109 0.58 2.23 -2.33
C PRO A 109 -0.86 2.74 -2.41
N PHE A 110 -1.23 3.41 -3.51
CA PHE A 110 -2.61 3.85 -3.72
C PHE A 110 -3.56 2.66 -3.90
N ALA A 111 -3.13 1.58 -4.55
CA ALA A 111 -3.93 0.37 -4.74
C ALA A 111 -4.30 -0.29 -3.39
N ILE A 112 -3.43 -0.23 -2.37
CA ILE A 112 -3.74 -0.70 -1.01
C ILE A 112 -4.89 0.12 -0.41
N GLY A 113 -4.82 1.45 -0.51
CA GLY A 113 -5.87 2.35 -0.05
C GLY A 113 -7.21 2.09 -0.75
N MET A 114 -7.19 1.87 -2.07
CA MET A 114 -8.38 1.50 -2.83
C MET A 114 -8.95 0.14 -2.41
N GLN A 115 -8.10 -0.87 -2.17
CA GLN A 115 -8.54 -2.18 -1.67
C GLN A 115 -9.19 -2.04 -0.30
N ALA A 116 -8.60 -1.24 0.60
CA ALA A 116 -9.15 -0.97 1.92
C ALA A 116 -10.51 -0.27 1.84
N ALA A 117 -10.64 0.76 1.01
CA ALA A 117 -11.91 1.46 0.78
C ALA A 117 -12.98 0.52 0.20
N ALA A 118 -12.62 -0.37 -0.71
CA ALA A 118 -13.53 -1.36 -1.27
C ALA A 118 -14.01 -2.39 -0.22
N ARG A 119 -13.09 -2.91 0.61
CA ARG A 119 -13.42 -3.81 1.74
C ARG A 119 -14.30 -3.12 2.78
N ALA A 120 -14.02 -1.85 3.05
CA ALA A 120 -14.81 -1.00 3.92
C ALA A 120 -16.23 -0.75 3.39
N ARG A 121 -16.43 -0.86 2.07
CA ARG A 121 -17.66 -0.48 1.35
C ARG A 121 -17.93 1.02 1.43
N ILE A 122 -16.87 1.83 1.36
CA ILE A 122 -16.99 3.29 1.30
C ILE A 122 -17.71 3.70 0.02
N VAL A 123 -18.66 4.62 0.14
CA VAL A 123 -19.26 5.31 -0.99
C VAL A 123 -18.53 6.64 -1.23
N PRO A 124 -18.04 6.92 -2.46
CA PRO A 124 -17.43 8.20 -2.77
C PRO A 124 -18.35 9.39 -2.43
N GLY A 125 -17.80 10.41 -1.77
CA GLY A 125 -18.55 11.59 -1.32
C GLY A 125 -19.37 11.40 -0.05
N GLN A 126 -19.36 10.20 0.56
CA GLN A 126 -20.09 9.93 1.82
C GLN A 126 -19.54 10.73 3.00
N TYR A 127 -18.24 11.01 3.02
CA TYR A 127 -17.56 11.69 4.12
C TYR A 127 -17.06 13.07 3.69
N PRO A 128 -17.32 14.14 4.46
CA PRO A 128 -17.13 15.53 4.02
C PRO A 128 -15.65 15.99 4.02
N GLY A 129 -14.75 15.25 4.66
CA GLY A 129 -13.34 15.63 4.74
C GLY A 129 -12.51 14.75 5.67
N ILE A 130 -11.32 15.23 6.01
CA ILE A 130 -10.35 14.56 6.87
C ILE A 130 -9.99 15.51 8.02
N VAL A 131 -10.03 15.00 9.25
CA VAL A 131 -9.57 15.72 10.45
C VAL A 131 -8.41 14.92 11.06
N PRO A 132 -7.19 15.47 11.11
CA PRO A 132 -6.07 14.80 11.75
C PRO A 132 -6.20 14.86 13.27
N VAL A 133 -5.91 13.75 13.95
CA VAL A 133 -5.89 13.64 15.41
C VAL A 133 -4.50 13.16 15.85
N ASN A 134 -3.78 13.99 16.60
CA ASN A 134 -2.50 13.60 17.19
C ASN A 134 -2.73 12.87 18.53
N ILE A 135 -2.59 11.54 18.50
CA ILE A 135 -2.80 10.68 19.68
C ILE A 135 -1.72 10.84 20.77
N GLY A 136 -0.64 11.56 20.49
CA GLY A 136 0.35 11.97 21.49
C GLY A 136 -0.06 13.21 22.28
N GLU A 137 -1.02 13.99 21.79
CA GLU A 137 -1.51 15.23 22.40
C GLU A 137 -2.90 15.08 23.01
N GLN A 138 -3.72 14.15 22.50
CA GLN A 138 -5.07 13.91 22.99
C GLN A 138 -5.46 12.44 22.89
N SER A 139 -6.48 12.04 23.67
CA SER A 139 -7.07 10.70 23.60
C SER A 139 -7.81 10.52 22.27
N LEU A 140 -7.52 9.43 21.55
CA LEU A 140 -8.25 9.08 20.34
C LEU A 140 -9.74 8.82 20.63
N VAL A 141 -10.04 8.22 21.79
CA VAL A 141 -11.41 7.93 22.20
C VAL A 141 -12.19 9.23 22.41
N ASP A 142 -11.61 10.19 23.12
CA ASP A 142 -12.27 11.46 23.43
C ASP A 142 -12.45 12.31 22.15
N ALA A 143 -11.46 12.28 21.26
CA ALA A 143 -11.53 12.97 19.98
C ALA A 143 -12.66 12.42 19.09
N VAL A 144 -12.77 11.09 18.98
CA VAL A 144 -13.85 10.44 18.22
C VAL A 144 -15.20 10.68 18.90
N ALA A 145 -15.28 10.52 20.22
CA ALA A 145 -16.51 10.76 20.97
C ALA A 145 -17.02 12.20 20.77
N SER A 146 -16.14 13.20 20.86
CA SER A 146 -16.48 14.61 20.63
C SER A 146 -16.93 14.87 19.19
N ALA A 147 -16.29 14.24 18.19
CA ALA A 147 -16.63 14.41 16.78
C ALA A 147 -17.90 13.66 16.35
N THR A 148 -18.42 12.76 17.19
CA THR A 148 -19.52 11.85 16.83
C THR A 148 -20.66 11.86 17.84
N ASP A 149 -20.73 12.86 18.73
CA ASP A 149 -21.72 12.92 19.82
C ASP A 149 -21.78 11.62 20.66
N ASN A 150 -20.60 11.05 20.93
CA ASN A 150 -20.38 9.77 21.61
C ASN A 150 -20.91 8.53 20.86
N TRP A 151 -21.27 8.65 19.59
CA TRP A 151 -21.78 7.54 18.81
C TRP A 151 -20.69 6.58 18.31
N GLY A 152 -19.51 7.12 17.99
CA GLY A 152 -18.40 6.40 17.37
C GLY A 152 -18.38 6.52 15.84
N ALA A 153 -17.25 6.18 15.25
CA ALA A 153 -17.04 6.22 13.81
C ALA A 153 -17.80 5.08 13.09
N ASP A 154 -18.33 5.37 11.90
CA ASP A 154 -18.93 4.37 11.02
C ASP A 154 -17.95 3.25 10.64
N ILE A 155 -16.72 3.67 10.31
CA ILE A 155 -15.64 2.80 9.83
C ILE A 155 -14.34 3.26 10.46
N VAL A 156 -13.58 2.32 11.02
CA VAL A 156 -12.26 2.54 11.61
C VAL A 156 -11.23 1.78 10.78
N PHE A 157 -10.25 2.49 10.22
CA PHE A 157 -9.10 1.86 9.55
C PHE A 157 -7.92 1.78 10.51
N GLU A 158 -7.48 0.57 10.83
CA GLU A 158 -6.21 0.34 11.52
C GLU A 158 -5.13 0.21 10.44
N ALA A 159 -4.28 1.23 10.29
CA ALA A 159 -3.24 1.30 9.26
C ALA A 159 -1.82 1.40 9.83
N SER A 160 -1.66 1.28 11.15
CA SER A 160 -0.37 1.40 11.83
C SER A 160 0.27 0.04 12.17
N GLY A 161 -0.52 -1.01 12.36
CA GLY A 161 -0.06 -2.30 12.88
C GLY A 161 0.39 -2.24 14.35
N SER A 162 0.19 -1.10 15.04
CA SER A 162 0.62 -0.89 16.42
C SER A 162 -0.31 -1.63 17.39
N PRO A 163 0.18 -2.50 18.29
CA PRO A 163 -0.65 -3.17 19.29
C PRO A 163 -1.51 -2.21 20.13
N LYS A 164 -1.03 -0.99 20.38
CA LYS A 164 -1.78 0.04 21.10
C LYS A 164 -3.03 0.52 20.34
N ALA A 165 -2.99 0.53 19.00
CA ALA A 165 -4.13 0.89 18.19
C ALA A 165 -5.24 -0.17 18.28
N PHE A 166 -4.88 -1.45 18.43
CA PHE A 166 -5.83 -2.56 18.52
C PHE A 166 -6.68 -2.54 19.80
N ALA A 167 -6.10 -2.08 20.91
CA ALA A 167 -6.76 -2.07 22.22
C ALA A 167 -8.09 -1.30 22.23
N ASN A 168 -8.17 -0.19 21.48
CA ASN A 168 -9.31 0.75 21.55
C ASN A 168 -10.17 0.74 20.27
N LEU A 169 -9.96 -0.18 19.33
CA LEU A 169 -10.70 -0.23 18.06
C LEU A 169 -12.22 -0.29 18.28
N PHE A 170 -12.64 -1.11 19.25
CA PHE A 170 -14.05 -1.31 19.53
C PHE A 170 -14.65 -0.23 20.43
N ASP A 171 -13.84 0.66 21.02
CA ASP A 171 -14.34 1.81 21.78
C ASP A 171 -14.74 2.94 20.84
N ILE A 172 -14.00 3.11 19.75
CA ILE A 172 -14.17 4.22 18.79
C ILE A 172 -15.07 3.89 17.60
N VAL A 173 -15.41 2.62 17.38
CA VAL A 173 -16.40 2.21 16.37
C VAL A 173 -17.82 2.23 16.95
N ARG A 174 -18.79 2.69 16.17
CA ARG A 174 -20.21 2.66 16.56
C ARG A 174 -20.79 1.23 16.51
N PRO A 175 -21.92 0.97 17.20
CA PRO A 175 -22.72 -0.23 16.95
C PRO A 175 -23.10 -0.38 15.46
N GLY A 176 -22.95 -1.58 14.91
CA GLY A 176 -23.14 -1.93 13.50
C GLY A 176 -22.11 -1.30 12.55
N GLY A 177 -21.00 -0.76 13.07
CA GLY A 177 -19.91 -0.18 12.29
C GLY A 177 -18.94 -1.23 11.75
N ALA A 178 -17.84 -0.77 11.15
CA ALA A 178 -16.80 -1.65 10.61
C ALA A 178 -15.40 -1.26 11.09
N VAL A 179 -14.56 -2.27 11.31
CA VAL A 179 -13.13 -2.12 11.53
C VAL A 179 -12.40 -2.79 10.36
N VAL A 180 -11.47 -2.06 9.74
CA VAL A 180 -10.70 -2.51 8.57
C VAL A 180 -9.22 -2.57 8.96
N LEU A 181 -8.67 -3.77 8.99
CA LEU A 181 -7.29 -4.04 9.40
C LEU A 181 -6.39 -4.03 8.15
N VAL A 182 -5.57 -2.98 8.03
CA VAL A 182 -4.63 -2.74 6.93
C VAL A 182 -3.18 -2.84 7.43
N GLY A 183 -2.90 -2.26 8.59
CA GLY A 183 -1.61 -2.38 9.25
C GLY A 183 -1.32 -3.83 9.61
N LEU A 184 -0.07 -4.26 9.40
CA LEU A 184 0.37 -5.61 9.75
C LEU A 184 1.18 -5.56 11.05
N PRO A 185 0.63 -6.06 12.18
CA PRO A 185 1.38 -6.17 13.42
C PRO A 185 2.58 -7.11 13.27
N VAL A 186 3.68 -6.78 13.97
CA VAL A 186 4.87 -7.64 14.05
C VAL A 186 4.63 -8.84 14.95
N GLU A 187 3.85 -8.65 16.02
CA GLU A 187 3.47 -9.67 17.00
C GLU A 187 1.95 -9.85 17.02
N THR A 188 1.49 -10.94 17.62
CA THR A 188 0.05 -11.17 17.83
C THR A 188 -0.55 -10.05 18.69
N VAL A 189 -1.74 -9.59 18.32
CA VAL A 189 -2.49 -8.54 19.03
C VAL A 189 -3.76 -9.11 19.64
N GLU A 190 -4.14 -8.61 20.80
CA GLU A 190 -5.39 -8.97 21.46
C GLU A 190 -6.55 -8.14 20.90
N LEU A 191 -7.71 -8.77 20.73
CA LEU A 191 -8.95 -8.12 20.31
C LEU A 191 -10.01 -8.33 21.39
N ASN A 192 -10.70 -7.26 21.79
CA ASN A 192 -11.84 -7.36 22.70
C ASN A 192 -13.07 -7.92 21.97
N VAL A 193 -13.12 -9.23 21.82
CA VAL A 193 -14.21 -9.96 21.12
C VAL A 193 -15.57 -9.71 21.76
N PRO A 194 -15.75 -9.69 23.10
CA PRO A 194 -17.03 -9.32 23.71
C PRO A 194 -17.55 -7.95 23.26
N ALA A 195 -16.69 -6.93 23.16
CA ALA A 195 -17.07 -5.60 22.66
C ALA A 195 -17.44 -5.61 21.17
N ALA A 196 -16.72 -6.38 20.35
CA ALA A 196 -17.06 -6.54 18.93
C ALA A 196 -18.44 -7.21 18.75
N ILE A 197 -18.75 -8.24 19.55
CA ILE A 197 -20.03 -8.94 19.52
C ILE A 197 -21.17 -8.03 19.98
N SER A 198 -21.02 -7.34 21.11
CA SER A 198 -22.09 -6.50 21.67
C SER A 198 -22.45 -5.32 20.77
N LYS A 199 -21.49 -4.85 19.96
CA LYS A 199 -21.68 -3.81 18.96
C LYS A 199 -21.97 -4.35 17.55
N GLU A 200 -22.05 -5.66 17.33
CA GLU A 200 -22.18 -6.29 16.00
C GLU A 200 -21.20 -5.72 14.94
N VAL A 201 -19.93 -5.55 15.33
CA VAL A 201 -18.92 -4.92 14.48
C VAL A 201 -18.48 -5.86 13.37
N ARG A 202 -18.48 -5.37 12.12
CA ARG A 202 -17.87 -6.06 10.99
C ARG A 202 -16.36 -5.86 11.01
N ILE A 203 -15.60 -6.95 10.94
CA ILE A 203 -14.13 -6.91 10.86
C ILE A 203 -13.71 -7.36 9.45
N GLU A 204 -12.98 -6.50 8.75
CA GLU A 204 -12.41 -6.77 7.42
C GLU A 204 -10.89 -6.75 7.49
N THR A 205 -10.24 -7.60 6.70
CA THR A 205 -8.78 -7.60 6.56
C THR A 205 -8.37 -7.23 5.14
N VAL A 206 -7.23 -6.54 5.02
CA VAL A 206 -6.66 -6.11 3.75
C VAL A 206 -5.27 -6.70 3.63
N PHE A 207 -5.09 -7.60 2.67
CA PHE A 207 -3.77 -8.09 2.28
C PHE A 207 -3.47 -7.61 0.86
N ARG A 208 -2.64 -6.57 0.76
CA ARG A 208 -2.26 -5.94 -0.51
C ARG A 208 -3.51 -5.51 -1.33
N TYR A 209 -3.68 -6.02 -2.54
CA TYR A 209 -4.74 -5.65 -3.48
C TYR A 209 -4.85 -6.69 -4.61
N ALA A 210 -6.00 -6.80 -5.27
CA ALA A 210 -6.17 -7.56 -6.52
C ALA A 210 -7.13 -6.83 -7.48
N ASN A 211 -6.82 -6.81 -8.78
CA ASN A 211 -7.61 -6.22 -9.86
C ASN A 211 -7.85 -4.71 -9.70
N ILE A 212 -6.86 -3.95 -9.20
CA ILE A 212 -7.01 -2.52 -8.87
C ILE A 212 -6.14 -1.59 -9.72
N PHE A 213 -4.98 -2.04 -10.24
CA PHE A 213 -3.99 -1.16 -10.88
C PHE A 213 -4.57 -0.30 -12.02
N ASP A 214 -5.34 -0.89 -12.93
CA ASP A 214 -6.01 -0.14 -14.01
C ASP A 214 -6.91 0.99 -13.48
N ARG A 215 -7.69 0.71 -12.43
CA ARG A 215 -8.60 1.70 -11.83
C ARG A 215 -7.83 2.79 -11.09
N ALA A 216 -6.76 2.42 -10.40
CA ALA A 216 -5.87 3.37 -9.73
C ALA A 216 -5.26 4.35 -10.74
N LEU A 217 -4.72 3.84 -11.85
CA LEU A 217 -4.20 4.66 -12.94
C LEU A 217 -5.26 5.58 -13.55
N GLN A 218 -6.47 5.07 -13.79
CA GLN A 218 -7.56 5.90 -14.35
C GLN A 218 -7.98 7.04 -13.42
N LEU A 219 -7.97 6.83 -12.09
CA LEU A 219 -8.28 7.89 -11.12
C LEU A 219 -7.22 8.99 -11.12
N ILE A 220 -5.95 8.61 -11.18
CA ILE A 220 -4.83 9.56 -11.28
C ILE A 220 -4.90 10.31 -12.63
N ALA A 221 -5.00 9.57 -13.73
CA ALA A 221 -5.01 10.14 -15.08
C ALA A 221 -6.21 11.07 -15.34
N SER A 222 -7.37 10.82 -14.70
CA SER A 222 -8.54 11.70 -14.80
C SER A 222 -8.46 12.94 -13.90
N GLY A 223 -7.40 13.09 -13.08
CA GLY A 223 -7.25 14.20 -12.14
C GLY A 223 -8.19 14.12 -10.93
N LYS A 224 -8.90 13.00 -10.74
CA LYS A 224 -9.77 12.79 -9.57
C LYS A 224 -8.98 12.54 -8.29
N VAL A 225 -7.73 12.10 -8.42
CA VAL A 225 -6.80 11.89 -7.33
C VAL A 225 -5.45 12.47 -7.72
N ASP A 226 -4.93 13.39 -6.90
CA ASP A 226 -3.57 13.91 -7.04
C ASP A 226 -2.69 13.33 -5.92
N LEU A 227 -1.71 12.51 -6.31
CA LEU A 227 -0.78 11.85 -5.38
C LEU A 227 0.53 12.62 -5.22
N LYS A 228 0.78 13.65 -6.04
CA LYS A 228 2.03 14.42 -6.00
C LYS A 228 2.31 15.03 -4.62
N PRO A 229 1.32 15.56 -3.86
CA PRO A 229 1.58 16.12 -2.53
C PRO A 229 2.08 15.10 -1.50
N LEU A 230 1.88 13.79 -1.74
CA LEU A 230 2.36 12.74 -0.84
C LEU A 230 3.86 12.44 -1.03
N ILE A 231 4.47 12.95 -2.10
CA ILE A 231 5.90 12.78 -2.39
C ILE A 231 6.66 13.89 -1.66
N THR A 232 7.22 13.54 -0.51
CA THR A 232 7.87 14.49 0.41
C THR A 232 9.37 14.59 0.23
N GLY A 233 9.97 13.71 -0.58
CA GLY A 233 11.38 13.79 -0.94
C GLY A 233 11.76 12.84 -2.06
N THR A 234 12.74 13.24 -2.86
CA THR A 234 13.28 12.44 -3.97
C THR A 234 14.80 12.45 -3.88
N TYR A 235 15.40 11.27 -4.03
CA TYR A 235 16.84 11.04 -3.90
C TYR A 235 17.36 10.37 -5.16
N ASP A 236 18.58 10.68 -5.57
CA ASP A 236 19.27 9.90 -6.58
C ASP A 236 19.65 8.52 -6.02
N PHE A 237 19.82 7.51 -6.87
CA PHE A 237 20.20 6.15 -6.43
C PHE A 237 21.52 6.11 -5.64
N SER A 238 22.46 7.00 -5.96
CA SER A 238 23.71 7.17 -5.20
C SER A 238 23.48 7.62 -3.75
N GLU A 239 22.34 8.25 -3.46
CA GLU A 239 21.89 8.65 -2.12
C GLU A 239 20.88 7.66 -1.51
N SER A 240 20.69 6.47 -2.08
CA SER A 240 19.69 5.50 -1.61
C SER A 240 19.84 5.16 -0.12
N ILE A 241 21.07 5.01 0.40
CA ILE A 241 21.31 4.77 1.83
C ILE A 241 20.74 5.91 2.68
N LYS A 242 21.01 7.16 2.31
CA LYS A 242 20.48 8.36 2.98
C LYS A 242 18.95 8.43 2.90
N ALA A 243 18.36 8.01 1.79
CA ALA A 243 16.90 7.91 1.65
C ALA A 243 16.30 6.89 2.63
N PHE A 244 16.93 5.71 2.78
CA PHE A 244 16.51 4.70 3.74
C PHE A 244 16.71 5.15 5.19
N GLU A 245 17.83 5.80 5.52
CA GLU A 245 18.07 6.38 6.85
C GLU A 245 17.04 7.46 7.18
N ARG A 246 16.70 8.34 6.23
CA ARG A 246 15.64 9.34 6.38
C ARG A 246 14.29 8.68 6.64
N ALA A 247 13.92 7.68 5.84
CA ALA A 247 12.68 6.94 6.04
C ALA A 247 12.61 6.26 7.43
N ALA A 248 13.73 5.70 7.90
CA ALA A 248 13.82 5.04 9.20
C ALA A 248 13.67 6.02 10.40
N GLN A 249 13.90 7.33 10.20
CA GLN A 249 13.72 8.33 11.25
C GLN A 249 12.24 8.62 11.57
N GLY A 250 11.29 8.21 10.72
CA GLY A 250 9.85 8.33 10.99
C GLY A 250 9.40 9.77 11.25
N LYS A 251 9.96 10.72 10.50
CA LYS A 251 9.68 12.15 10.71
C LYS A 251 8.23 12.50 10.36
N PRO A 252 7.51 13.29 11.18
CA PRO A 252 6.09 13.58 10.98
C PRO A 252 5.74 14.20 9.62
N GLN A 253 6.68 14.91 8.99
CA GLN A 253 6.50 15.54 7.68
C GLN A 253 6.73 14.61 6.48
N ASP A 254 7.26 13.40 6.70
CA ASP A 254 7.55 12.47 5.62
C ASP A 254 6.34 11.57 5.36
N VAL A 255 5.95 11.46 4.10
CA VAL A 255 4.87 10.56 3.65
C VAL A 255 5.43 9.52 2.68
N LYS A 256 5.97 9.97 1.54
CA LYS A 256 6.68 9.11 0.60
C LYS A 256 8.02 9.72 0.20
N LEU A 257 9.07 8.90 0.29
CA LEU A 257 10.37 9.19 -0.31
C LEU A 257 10.55 8.34 -1.58
N GLN A 258 11.03 8.96 -2.65
CA GLN A 258 11.32 8.29 -3.92
C GLN A 258 12.83 8.21 -4.16
N ILE A 259 13.24 7.16 -4.88
CA ILE A 259 14.62 6.96 -5.32
C ILE A 259 14.62 6.86 -6.85
N LEU A 260 15.36 7.76 -7.51
CA LEU A 260 15.54 7.78 -8.96
C LEU A 260 16.73 6.91 -9.37
N LEU A 261 16.49 5.93 -10.25
CA LEU A 261 17.52 4.99 -10.71
C LEU A 261 18.36 5.53 -11.87
N THR A 262 17.82 6.46 -12.64
CA THR A 262 18.49 7.13 -13.74
C THR A 262 18.41 8.64 -13.48
N GLY A 263 19.49 9.36 -13.74
CA GLY A 263 19.60 10.82 -13.50
C GLY A 263 18.67 11.69 -14.36
N GLU A 264 17.65 11.10 -15.00
CA GLU A 264 16.59 11.81 -15.67
C GLU A 264 15.61 12.30 -14.61
N LYS A 265 15.81 13.56 -14.20
CA LYS A 265 14.81 14.34 -13.48
C LYS A 265 13.60 14.53 -14.41
N GLY A 266 12.63 13.62 -14.32
CA GLY A 266 11.34 13.70 -15.01
C GLY A 266 10.25 14.20 -14.07
#